data_AF-A0AA35X431-F1
#
_entry.id   AF-A0AA35X431-F1
#
_cell.length_a   1.000
_cell.length_b   1.000
_cell.length_c   1.000
_cell.angle_alpha   90.00
_cell.angle_beta   90.00
_cell.angle_gamma   90.00
#
_symmetry.space_group_name_H-M   'P 1'
#
loop_
_entity.id
_entity.type
_entity.pdbx_description
1 polymer ?
#
loop_
_entity_poly.entity_id
_entity_poly.type
_entity_poly.pdbx_seq_one_letter_code
_entity_poly.pdbx_strand_id
1 'polypeptide(L)'
;MHTGIGPDGHIAFNEPGSSLVSRTRIKSLAVDTIQANARFFGGNVGQVPTMALTVGVGTVMDAREVMILITGSHKAFALYKAIEEGLNHMWTVSAFQQHPKTLFVCDEDATLELRVKTVKYFKGLMDVHNKLVQDPYLD
;
A
#
# COMPACT_ATOMS: atom_id res chain seq x y z
N MET A 1 5.51 9.91 5.28
CA MET A 1 5.43 9.54 3.85
C MET A 1 4.03 9.02 3.55
N HIS A 2 3.48 9.31 2.37
CA HIS A 2 2.14 8.84 1.96
C HIS A 2 2.26 7.99 0.70
N THR A 3 1.58 6.84 0.66
CA THR A 3 1.59 5.92 -0.50
C THR A 3 0.26 5.19 -0.63
N GLY A 4 -0.09 4.75 -1.83
CA GLY A 4 -1.14 3.75 -2.05
C GLY A 4 -0.55 2.34 -2.12
N ILE A 5 -1.42 1.35 -2.39
CA ILE A 5 -1.02 -0.04 -2.65
C ILE A 5 -1.47 -0.47 -4.05
N GLY A 6 -0.67 -1.29 -4.73
CA GLY A 6 -1.10 -2.02 -5.94
C GLY A 6 -2.08 -3.16 -5.62
N PRO A 7 -2.87 -3.68 -6.59
CA PRO A 7 -3.71 -4.87 -6.40
C PRO A 7 -2.92 -6.13 -6.02
N ASP A 8 -1.63 -6.15 -6.31
CA ASP A 8 -0.61 -7.15 -5.96
C ASP A 8 0.15 -6.80 -4.65
N GLY A 9 -0.29 -5.75 -3.93
CA GLY A 9 0.32 -5.28 -2.70
C GLY A 9 1.67 -4.59 -2.84
N HIS A 10 2.06 -4.14 -4.04
CA HIS A 10 3.28 -3.35 -4.18
C HIS A 10 3.17 -1.97 -3.53
N ILE A 11 4.31 -1.45 -3.07
CA ILE A 11 4.49 -0.08 -2.60
C ILE A 11 5.46 0.64 -3.54
N ALA A 12 5.11 1.84 -3.98
CA ALA A 12 5.76 2.48 -5.14
C ALA A 12 5.82 1.49 -6.32
N PHE A 13 6.97 1.31 -7.00
CA PHE A 13 7.14 0.23 -7.98
C PHE A 13 7.97 -0.94 -7.43
N ASN A 14 7.85 -1.24 -6.14
CA ASN A 14 8.43 -2.44 -5.54
C ASN A 14 7.54 -3.65 -5.81
N GLU A 15 7.56 -4.10 -7.07
CA GLU A 15 6.85 -5.27 -7.58
C GLU A 15 7.11 -6.54 -6.73
N PRO A 16 6.21 -7.54 -6.76
CA PRO A 16 6.40 -8.81 -6.08
C PRO A 16 7.80 -9.42 -6.30
N GLY A 17 8.41 -9.88 -5.21
CA GLY A 17 9.78 -10.39 -5.17
C GLY A 17 10.85 -9.32 -4.90
N SER A 18 10.47 -8.05 -4.79
CA SER A 18 11.40 -6.96 -4.43
C SER A 18 11.92 -7.10 -2.99
N SER A 19 13.22 -6.88 -2.80
CA SER A 19 13.83 -6.89 -1.45
C SER A 19 13.13 -5.89 -0.51
N LEU A 20 12.76 -6.35 0.69
CA LEU A 20 12.12 -5.54 1.73
C LEU A 20 13.06 -4.48 2.34
N VAL A 21 14.37 -4.62 2.14
CA VAL A 21 15.38 -3.63 2.56
C VAL A 21 15.95 -2.83 1.39
N SER A 22 15.27 -2.85 0.24
CA SER A 22 15.73 -2.17 -0.97
C SER A 22 15.84 -0.66 -0.80
N ARG A 23 16.79 -0.06 -1.52
CA ARG A 23 16.92 1.40 -1.71
C ARG A 23 16.37 1.81 -3.07
N THR A 24 16.38 3.12 -3.31
CA THR A 24 16.02 3.71 -4.61
C THR A 24 16.79 3.05 -5.74
N ARG A 25 16.08 2.60 -6.77
CA ARG A 25 16.67 1.89 -7.91
C ARG A 25 15.77 1.97 -9.13
N ILE A 26 16.32 1.58 -10.28
CA ILE A 26 15.53 1.30 -11.48
C ILE A 26 14.87 -0.07 -11.31
N LYS A 27 13.58 -0.18 -11.65
CA LYS A 27 12.82 -1.44 -11.71
C LYS A 27 12.12 -1.58 -13.04
N SER A 28 12.18 -2.78 -13.59
CA SER A 28 11.30 -3.20 -14.69
C SER A 28 9.88 -3.33 -14.18
N LEU A 29 8.92 -2.77 -14.92
CA LEU A 29 7.50 -2.87 -14.58
C LEU A 29 6.97 -4.27 -14.90
N ALA A 30 6.10 -4.80 -14.03
CA ALA A 30 5.39 -6.04 -14.31
C ALA A 30 4.40 -5.87 -15.48
N VAL A 31 4.06 -6.97 -16.15
CA VAL A 31 3.10 -6.94 -17.28
C VAL A 31 1.76 -6.34 -16.87
N ASP A 32 1.26 -6.70 -15.68
CA ASP A 32 0.01 -6.17 -15.13
C ASP A 32 0.08 -4.65 -14.90
N THR A 33 1.21 -4.16 -14.40
CA THR A 33 1.48 -2.71 -14.20
C THR A 33 1.47 -1.97 -15.54
N ILE A 34 2.08 -2.54 -16.57
CA ILE A 34 2.08 -1.97 -17.93
C ILE A 34 0.65 -1.91 -18.48
N GLN A 35 -0.11 -3.00 -18.37
CA GLN A 35 -1.50 -3.04 -18.83
C GLN A 35 -2.40 -2.05 -18.10
N ALA A 36 -2.29 -1.96 -16.77
CA ALA A 36 -3.07 -1.03 -15.96
C ALA A 36 -2.79 0.44 -16.30
N ASN A 37 -1.55 0.75 -16.71
CA ASN A 37 -1.13 2.10 -17.06
C ASN A 37 -1.36 2.46 -18.53
N ALA A 38 -1.63 1.50 -19.42
CA ALA A 38 -1.88 1.76 -20.84
C ALA A 38 -3.00 2.77 -21.09
N ARG A 39 -3.98 2.87 -20.17
CA ARG A 39 -5.03 3.91 -20.18
C ARG A 39 -4.49 5.35 -20.22
N PHE A 40 -3.30 5.59 -19.67
CA PHE A 40 -2.63 6.89 -19.69
C PHE A 40 -1.81 7.14 -20.97
N PHE A 41 -1.63 6.11 -21.80
CA PHE A 41 -0.87 6.14 -23.06
C PHE A 41 -1.78 5.82 -24.26
N GLY A 42 -3.00 6.36 -24.25
CA GLY A 42 -3.98 6.17 -25.33
C GLY A 42 -4.43 4.72 -25.55
N GLY A 43 -4.30 3.87 -24.54
CA GLY A 43 -4.58 2.43 -24.62
C GLY A 43 -3.47 1.62 -25.30
N ASN A 44 -2.35 2.24 -25.69
CA ASN A 44 -1.27 1.55 -26.37
C ASN A 44 -0.19 1.05 -25.39
N VAL A 45 -0.20 -0.25 -25.13
CA VAL A 45 0.78 -0.95 -24.27
C VAL A 45 2.22 -0.72 -24.73
N GLY A 46 2.47 -0.60 -26.04
CA GLY A 46 3.81 -0.38 -26.60
C GLY A 46 4.40 1.00 -26.33
N GLN A 47 3.58 1.96 -25.87
CA GLN A 47 4.03 3.30 -25.48
C GLN A 47 4.26 3.45 -23.98
N VAL A 48 3.90 2.45 -23.18
CA VAL A 48 4.12 2.46 -21.74
C VAL A 48 5.60 2.20 -21.45
N PRO A 49 6.29 3.03 -20.65
CA PRO A 49 7.67 2.79 -20.26
C PRO A 49 7.84 1.40 -19.62
N THR A 50 8.90 0.68 -20.01
CA THR A 50 9.17 -0.67 -19.48
C THR A 50 9.91 -0.66 -18.15
N MET A 51 10.45 0.50 -17.74
CA MET A 51 11.18 0.69 -16.50
C MET A 51 10.76 2.00 -15.81
N ALA A 52 10.87 2.02 -14.49
CA ALA A 52 10.66 3.20 -13.66
C ALA A 52 11.77 3.34 -12.61
N LEU A 53 12.09 4.58 -12.24
CA LEU A 53 12.85 4.87 -11.01
C LEU A 53 11.87 4.82 -9.83
N THR A 54 12.18 4.04 -8.80
CA THR A 54 11.33 3.90 -7.62
C THR A 54 12.14 4.01 -6.35
N VAL A 55 11.56 4.63 -5.33
CA VAL A 55 12.03 4.46 -3.94
C VAL A 55 11.96 2.98 -3.57
N GLY A 56 12.92 2.52 -2.75
CA GLY A 56 12.91 1.14 -2.26
C GLY A 56 12.05 0.99 -1.00
N VAL A 57 11.68 -0.24 -0.66
CA VAL A 57 10.90 -0.53 0.55
C VAL A 57 11.61 0.00 1.80
N GLY A 58 12.92 -0.25 1.92
CA GLY A 58 13.73 0.28 3.01
C GLY A 58 13.79 1.81 3.04
N THR A 59 13.66 2.47 1.88
CA THR A 59 13.61 3.94 1.82
C THR A 59 12.31 4.49 2.42
N VAL A 60 11.19 3.78 2.21
CA VAL A 60 9.91 4.14 2.83
C VAL A 60 9.89 3.77 4.31
N MET A 61 10.51 2.64 4.68
CA MET A 61 10.65 2.21 6.07
C MET A 61 11.47 3.18 6.94
N ASP A 62 12.40 3.93 6.34
CA ASP A 62 13.17 4.98 7.03
C ASP A 62 12.32 6.23 7.37
N ALA A 63 11.11 6.34 6.84
CA ALA A 63 10.24 7.47 7.18
C ALA A 63 9.86 7.41 8.67
N ARG A 64 9.79 8.58 9.33
CA ARG A 64 9.32 8.67 10.72
C ARG A 64 7.91 8.10 10.90
N GLU A 65 7.06 8.33 9.89
CA GLU A 65 5.67 7.88 9.84
C GLU A 65 5.29 7.52 8.41
N VAL A 66 4.50 6.47 8.26
CA VAL A 66 3.98 6.00 6.97
C VAL A 66 2.46 5.97 7.03
N MET A 67 1.80 6.57 6.05
CA MET A 67 0.35 6.46 5.85
C MET A 67 0.07 5.79 4.52
N ILE A 68 -0.81 4.80 4.55
CA ILE A 68 -1.16 3.97 3.39
C ILE A 68 -2.66 4.11 3.15
N LEU A 69 -3.03 4.66 2.00
CA LEU A 69 -4.43 4.85 1.62
C LEU A 69 -4.89 3.72 0.67
N ILE A 70 -6.01 3.08 0.99
CA ILE A 70 -6.51 1.91 0.28
C ILE A 70 -8.02 2.05 0.08
N THR A 71 -8.47 2.15 -1.17
CA THR A 71 -9.90 2.28 -1.48
C THR A 71 -10.34 1.30 -2.56
N GLY A 72 -11.56 0.78 -2.40
CA GLY A 72 -12.23 -0.10 -3.34
C GLY A 72 -11.93 -1.59 -3.17
N SER A 73 -12.90 -2.40 -3.56
CA SER A 73 -12.90 -3.87 -3.42
C SER A 73 -11.74 -4.56 -4.13
N HIS A 74 -11.30 -4.01 -5.27
CA HIS A 74 -10.15 -4.50 -6.04
C HIS A 74 -8.80 -4.45 -5.28
N LYS A 75 -8.75 -3.85 -4.09
CA LYS A 75 -7.58 -3.84 -3.20
C LYS A 75 -7.76 -4.67 -1.93
N ALA A 76 -8.94 -5.26 -1.69
CA ALA A 76 -9.23 -5.96 -0.45
C ALA A 76 -8.29 -7.15 -0.22
N PHE A 77 -8.01 -7.93 -1.26
CA PHE A 77 -7.10 -9.06 -1.16
C PHE A 77 -5.66 -8.63 -0.83
N ALA A 78 -5.19 -7.53 -1.42
CA ALA A 78 -3.88 -6.98 -1.11
C ALA A 78 -3.79 -6.46 0.33
N LEU A 79 -4.84 -5.84 0.86
CA LEU A 79 -4.92 -5.44 2.27
C LEU A 79 -4.88 -6.67 3.19
N TYR A 80 -5.66 -7.71 2.90
CA TYR A 80 -5.61 -8.98 3.63
C TYR A 80 -4.18 -9.55 3.71
N LYS A 81 -3.50 -9.64 2.56
CA LYS A 81 -2.10 -10.09 2.48
C LYS A 81 -1.13 -9.18 3.23
N ALA A 82 -1.42 -7.89 3.30
CA ALA A 82 -0.58 -6.90 3.95
C ALA A 82 -0.60 -7.00 5.48
N ILE A 83 -1.75 -7.31 6.09
CA ILE A 83 -1.93 -7.15 7.55
C ILE A 83 -2.36 -8.43 8.29
N GLU A 84 -2.95 -9.41 7.61
CA GLU A 84 -3.37 -10.67 8.25
C GLU A 84 -2.45 -11.84 7.94
N GLU A 85 -1.72 -11.80 6.82
CA GLU A 85 -0.63 -12.72 6.55
C GLU A 85 0.72 -12.17 7.05
N GLY A 86 1.75 -13.00 7.02
CA GLY A 86 3.09 -12.62 7.48
C GLY A 86 3.87 -11.79 6.47
N LEU A 87 5.02 -11.29 6.93
CA LEU A 87 5.98 -10.59 6.07
C LEU A 87 6.37 -11.44 4.86
N ASN A 88 6.17 -10.88 3.66
CA ASN A 88 6.43 -11.55 2.41
C ASN A 88 6.83 -10.54 1.33
N HIS A 89 7.97 -10.77 0.68
CA HIS A 89 8.43 -9.92 -0.43
C HIS A 89 7.56 -9.97 -1.69
N MET A 90 6.63 -10.92 -1.78
CA MET A 90 5.59 -10.95 -2.81
C MET A 90 4.50 -9.92 -2.56
N TRP A 91 4.34 -9.46 -1.32
CA TRP A 91 3.36 -8.45 -0.90
C TRP A 91 4.12 -7.37 -0.11
N THR A 92 4.86 -6.51 -0.81
CA THR A 92 5.87 -5.64 -0.18
C THR A 92 5.31 -4.69 0.88
N VAL A 93 4.03 -4.34 0.80
CA VAL A 93 3.31 -3.62 1.86
C VAL A 93 3.34 -4.32 3.23
N SER A 94 3.46 -5.65 3.27
CA SER A 94 3.59 -6.41 4.53
C SER A 94 4.83 -6.03 5.35
N ALA A 95 5.84 -5.39 4.74
CA ALA A 95 7.00 -4.88 5.45
C ALA A 95 6.64 -3.88 6.55
N PHE A 96 5.54 -3.13 6.38
CA PHE A 96 5.11 -2.14 7.37
C PHE A 96 4.57 -2.73 8.67
N GLN A 97 4.36 -4.05 8.74
CA GLN A 97 4.16 -4.74 10.02
C GLN A 97 5.34 -4.55 10.99
N GLN A 98 6.54 -4.27 10.46
CA GLN A 98 7.75 -4.00 11.25
C GLN A 98 8.07 -2.51 11.39
N HIS A 99 7.26 -1.62 10.81
CA HIS A 99 7.49 -0.18 10.92
C HIS A 99 6.89 0.35 12.23
N PRO A 100 7.62 1.19 13.00
CA PRO A 100 7.18 1.62 14.32
C PRO A 100 5.92 2.51 14.31
N LYS A 101 5.60 3.14 13.17
CA LYS A 101 4.47 4.07 13.06
C LYS A 101 3.86 4.07 11.65
N THR A 102 3.04 3.05 11.38
CA THR A 102 2.23 2.95 10.16
C THR A 102 0.75 3.17 10.43
N LEU A 103 0.09 3.96 9.60
CA LEU A 103 -1.35 4.15 9.57
C LEU A 103 -1.93 3.62 8.24
N PHE A 104 -2.85 2.67 8.32
CA PHE A 104 -3.66 2.25 7.18
C PHE A 104 -4.99 2.98 7.23
N VAL A 105 -5.32 3.69 6.15
CA VAL A 105 -6.60 4.39 5.96
C VAL A 105 -7.33 3.69 4.83
N CYS A 106 -8.51 3.14 5.11
CA CYS A 106 -9.26 2.36 4.14
C CYS A 106 -10.76 2.68 4.14
N ASP A 107 -11.41 2.47 3.00
CA ASP A 107 -12.88 2.43 2.91
C ASP A 107 -13.43 1.03 3.27
N GLU A 108 -14.75 0.92 3.35
CA GLU A 108 -15.42 -0.35 3.69
C GLU A 108 -15.12 -1.45 2.66
N ASP A 109 -15.15 -1.11 1.36
CA ASP A 109 -14.93 -2.06 0.27
C ASP A 109 -13.53 -2.68 0.30
N ALA A 110 -12.51 -1.93 0.71
CA ALA A 110 -11.17 -2.47 0.89
C ALA A 110 -11.07 -3.49 2.03
N THR A 111 -12.06 -3.60 2.91
CA THR A 111 -12.04 -4.55 4.05
C THR A 111 -12.72 -5.89 3.78
N LEU A 112 -13.25 -6.11 2.58
CA LEU A 112 -14.08 -7.29 2.25
C LEU A 112 -13.40 -8.65 2.47
N GLU A 113 -12.08 -8.73 2.34
CA GLU A 113 -11.29 -9.95 2.53
C GLU A 113 -10.74 -10.11 3.97
N LEU A 114 -10.96 -9.12 4.84
CA LEU A 114 -10.48 -9.17 6.22
C LEU A 114 -11.39 -10.02 7.10
N ARG A 115 -10.81 -10.62 8.15
CA ARG A 115 -11.61 -11.31 9.17
C ARG A 115 -12.50 -10.30 9.88
N VAL A 116 -13.74 -10.69 10.14
CA VAL A 116 -14.71 -9.89 10.92
C VAL A 116 -14.12 -9.43 12.26
N LYS A 117 -13.32 -10.27 12.92
CA LYS A 117 -12.65 -9.92 14.19
C LYS A 117 -11.68 -8.74 14.02
N THR A 118 -10.92 -8.69 12.93
CA THR A 118 -9.96 -7.63 12.61
C THR A 118 -10.70 -6.31 12.38
N VAL A 119 -11.74 -6.33 11.54
CA VAL A 119 -12.55 -5.14 11.25
C VAL A 119 -13.24 -4.61 12.51
N LYS A 120 -13.85 -5.48 13.31
CA LYS A 120 -14.51 -5.09 14.57
C LYS A 120 -13.54 -4.46 15.56
N TYR A 121 -12.33 -5.00 15.69
CA TYR A 121 -11.31 -4.47 16.57
C TYR A 121 -10.95 -3.02 16.20
N PHE A 122 -10.60 -2.77 14.94
CA PHE A 122 -10.19 -1.43 14.51
C PHE A 122 -11.36 -0.44 14.45
N LYS A 123 -12.57 -0.88 14.08
CA LYS A 123 -13.78 -0.04 14.21
C LYS A 123 -14.05 0.39 15.64
N GLY A 124 -13.84 -0.52 16.61
CA GLY A 124 -13.95 -0.20 18.04
C GLY A 124 -12.91 0.82 18.55
N LEU A 125 -11.84 1.08 17.80
CA LEU A 125 -10.83 2.08 18.10
C LEU A 125 -11.04 3.41 17.37
N MET A 126 -12.08 3.53 16.54
CA MET A 126 -12.27 4.73 15.71
C MET A 126 -12.48 6.00 16.54
N ASP A 127 -13.13 5.93 17.71
CA ASP A 127 -13.27 7.10 18.59
C ASP A 127 -11.92 7.63 19.09
N VAL A 128 -10.94 6.74 19.25
CA VAL A 128 -9.57 7.10 19.63
C VAL A 128 -8.84 7.68 18.42
N HIS A 129 -8.92 6.99 17.27
CA HIS A 129 -8.19 7.38 16.07
C HIS A 129 -8.74 8.64 15.39
N ASN A 130 -10.05 8.92 15.50
CA ASN A 130 -10.65 10.14 14.97
C ASN A 130 -10.10 11.41 15.63
N LYS A 131 -9.55 11.31 16.85
CA LYS A 131 -8.84 12.43 17.50
C LYS A 131 -7.59 12.87 16.74
N LEU A 132 -7.04 12.03 15.87
CA LEU A 132 -5.89 12.37 15.01
C LEU A 132 -6.25 13.39 13.93
N VAL A 133 -7.53 13.51 13.57
CA VAL A 133 -8.04 14.40 12.51
C VAL A 133 -9.00 15.46 13.05
N GLN A 134 -9.36 15.40 14.33
CA GLN A 134 -10.05 16.50 15.01
C GLN A 134 -9.09 17.68 15.11
N ASP A 135 -9.53 18.85 14.64
CA ASP A 135 -8.74 20.06 14.70
C ASP A 135 -8.52 20.47 16.16
N PRO A 136 -7.28 20.49 16.67
CA PRO A 136 -7.01 20.95 18.03
C PRO A 136 -7.24 22.45 18.24
N TYR A 137 -7.61 23.20 17.18
CA TYR A 137 -7.85 24.64 17.18
C TYR A 137 -9.30 25.04 16.87
N LEU A 138 -10.22 24.08 16.73
CA LEU A 138 -11.66 24.36 16.59
C LEU A 138 -12.37 24.13 17.94
N ASP A 139 -12.16 25.08 18.85
CA ASP A 139 -13.05 25.39 19.99
C ASP A 139 -13.48 26.87 19.90
#